data_AF-A0A3B0AY65-F1
#
_entry.id   AF-A0A3B0AY65-F1
#
_cell.length_a   1.000
_cell.length_b   1.000
_cell.length_c   1.000
_cell.angle_alpha   90.00
_cell.angle_beta   90.00
_cell.angle_gamma   90.00
#
_symmetry.space_group_name_H-M   'P 1'
#
loop_
_entity.id
_entity.type
_entity.pdbx_description
1 polymer ?
#
loop_
_entity_poly.entity_id
_entity_poly.type
_entity_poly.pdbx_seq_one_letter_code
_entity_poly.pdbx_strand_id
1 'polypeptide(L)'
;MRETEVVVIGAGQAGLSSAYHLRRAGYEPDRDFVVLDRSPRPGGAWQFRWPTLTYGKVHGMHALPGMELTGADASRPSSAVIGDYFADYERTFGLRVHRPVDVRAVRDAQDRRDGSDGRLTVETSEGLWSARALINATGTWDRPFWPRYPGQSAFRGRQLHTAHYPGPQAFAGQRVVVVGGGTSAVQHLLEIAEVAAGTTWVTRRPPVFREGPFDEEWGRAAVARVEERVRLGLPPQSVVSVTGLPMTEAMERARAAGVLVPRPVFDRVTPTGVAWANGSTVDADVILWATGFRAAVDHLAPLKLREPGGGIRLEGTRAARDPRVHLVGYGPSASTIGANRAGRAAVREIRALLGSSQPLVPAAV
;
A
#
# COMPACT_ATOMS: atom_id res chain seq x y z
N MET A 1 24.07 4.26 19.03
CA MET A 1 22.59 4.21 18.86
C MET A 1 22.12 5.65 18.72
N ARG A 2 21.37 5.98 17.67
CA ARG A 2 20.86 7.36 17.44
C ARG A 2 19.53 7.53 18.19
N GLU A 3 19.31 8.67 18.82
CA GLU A 3 18.07 8.94 19.56
C GLU A 3 17.20 9.94 18.83
N THR A 4 15.88 9.74 18.90
CA THR A 4 14.88 10.65 18.32
C THR A 4 13.55 10.49 19.04
N GLU A 5 12.65 11.46 18.95
CA GLU A 5 11.30 11.31 19.50
C GLU A 5 10.46 10.35 18.65
N VAL A 6 10.47 10.52 17.33
CA VAL A 6 9.62 9.78 16.39
C VAL A 6 10.41 9.22 15.22
N VAL A 7 10.20 7.94 14.90
CA VAL A 7 10.64 7.36 13.61
C VAL A 7 9.43 7.25 12.69
N VAL A 8 9.56 7.72 11.45
CA VAL A 8 8.61 7.47 10.37
C VAL A 8 9.23 6.45 9.42
N ILE A 9 8.60 5.28 9.26
CA ILE A 9 9.07 4.24 8.33
C ILE A 9 8.24 4.28 7.05
N GLY A 10 8.90 4.51 5.93
CA GLY A 10 8.31 4.65 4.60
C GLY A 10 8.03 6.11 4.28
N ALA A 11 8.38 6.52 3.05
CA ALA A 11 8.19 7.88 2.55
C ALA A 11 7.46 7.89 1.21
N GLY A 12 6.39 7.08 1.13
CA GLY A 12 5.29 7.32 0.21
C GLY A 12 4.34 8.40 0.74
N GLN A 13 3.19 8.56 0.09
CA GLN A 13 2.19 9.60 0.44
C GLN A 13 1.82 9.66 1.94
N ALA A 14 1.69 8.51 2.60
CA ALA A 14 1.36 8.42 4.01
C ALA A 14 2.48 8.87 4.94
N GLY A 15 3.73 8.50 4.62
CA GLY A 15 4.90 8.90 5.37
C GLY A 15 5.18 10.39 5.22
N LEU A 16 5.17 10.89 3.99
CA LEU A 16 5.38 12.31 3.69
C LEU A 16 4.31 13.20 4.31
N SER A 17 3.04 12.77 4.29
CA SER A 17 1.99 13.51 4.97
C SER A 17 2.18 13.51 6.49
N SER A 18 2.61 12.40 7.09
CA SER A 18 2.89 12.34 8.53
C SER A 18 4.07 13.24 8.91
N ALA A 19 5.15 13.19 8.14
CA ALA A 19 6.33 14.03 8.30
C ALA A 19 6.01 15.54 8.18
N TYR A 20 5.15 15.92 7.23
CA TYR A 20 4.64 17.29 7.12
C TYR A 20 3.93 17.74 8.39
N HIS A 21 3.04 16.91 8.95
CA HIS A 21 2.32 17.26 10.18
C HIS A 21 3.24 17.30 11.40
N LEU A 22 4.27 16.44 11.47
CA LEU A 22 5.33 16.53 12.49
C LEU A 22 6.06 17.88 12.39
N ARG A 23 6.51 18.26 11.19
CA ARG A 23 7.17 19.55 10.94
C ARG A 23 6.30 20.72 11.35
N ARG A 24 5.02 20.72 10.92
CA ARG A 24 4.04 21.76 11.27
C ARG A 24 3.75 21.83 12.77
N ALA A 25 3.92 20.73 13.49
CA ALA A 25 3.79 20.66 14.94
C ALA A 25 5.04 21.10 15.71
N GLY A 26 6.11 21.52 15.02
CA GLY A 26 7.34 22.03 15.62
C GLY A 26 8.44 20.99 15.80
N TYR A 27 8.25 19.75 15.36
CA TYR A 27 9.32 18.75 15.36
C TYR A 27 10.31 19.06 14.23
N GLU A 28 11.60 19.00 14.54
CA GLU A 28 12.69 19.21 13.60
C GLU A 28 13.17 17.88 13.00
N PRO A 29 13.25 17.75 11.65
CA PRO A 29 13.87 16.60 10.99
C PRO A 29 15.32 16.40 11.44
N ASP A 30 15.74 15.14 11.60
CA ASP A 30 17.05 14.69 12.10
C ASP A 30 17.41 15.07 13.55
N ARG A 31 16.52 15.78 14.25
CA ARG A 31 16.66 16.07 15.69
C ARG A 31 15.57 15.40 16.49
N ASP A 32 14.31 15.73 16.17
CA ASP A 32 13.15 15.23 16.91
C ASP A 32 12.48 14.07 16.17
N PHE A 33 12.56 14.04 14.83
CA PHE A 33 12.09 12.89 14.05
C PHE A 33 12.98 12.56 12.85
N VAL A 34 12.94 11.31 12.42
CA VAL A 34 13.61 10.84 11.21
C VAL A 34 12.62 10.12 10.29
N VAL A 35 12.79 10.28 8.98
CA VAL A 35 12.02 9.54 7.96
C VAL A 35 12.96 8.58 7.24
N LEU A 36 12.65 7.29 7.31
CA LEU A 36 13.47 6.21 6.74
C LEU A 36 12.70 5.52 5.62
N ASP A 37 13.25 5.47 4.41
CA ASP A 37 12.58 4.83 3.28
C ASP A 37 13.50 3.91 2.49
N ARG A 38 13.02 2.70 2.21
CA ARG A 38 13.77 1.67 1.48
C ARG A 38 13.90 1.96 -0.02
N SER A 39 13.03 2.82 -0.56
CA SER A 39 12.98 3.05 -1.99
C SER A 39 14.25 3.78 -2.45
N PRO A 40 14.74 3.53 -3.67
CA PRO A 40 15.94 4.19 -4.15
C PRO A 40 15.74 5.68 -4.43
N ARG A 41 14.50 6.11 -4.69
CA ARG A 41 14.14 7.50 -5.05
C ARG A 41 12.77 7.89 -4.47
N PRO A 42 12.46 9.21 -4.42
CA PRO A 42 11.12 9.68 -4.07
C PRO A 42 10.03 9.09 -4.98
N GLY A 43 8.82 8.97 -4.43
CA GLY A 43 7.63 8.43 -5.12
C GLY A 43 6.94 7.28 -4.39
N GLY A 44 7.58 6.67 -3.39
CA GLY A 44 7.05 5.49 -2.70
C GLY A 44 6.68 4.39 -3.71
N ALA A 45 5.52 3.75 -3.53
CA ALA A 45 5.05 2.70 -4.45
C ALA A 45 4.80 3.19 -5.91
N TRP A 46 4.61 4.49 -6.13
CA TRP A 46 4.28 5.02 -7.46
C TRP A 46 5.43 4.85 -8.46
N GLN A 47 6.68 4.87 -7.99
CA GLN A 47 7.84 4.72 -8.86
C GLN A 47 7.93 3.33 -9.52
N PHE A 48 7.19 2.35 -9.00
CA PHE A 48 7.15 0.98 -9.50
C PHE A 48 5.88 0.67 -10.30
N ARG A 49 5.00 1.66 -10.51
CA ARG A 49 3.83 1.48 -11.37
C ARG A 49 4.28 1.24 -12.80
N TRP A 50 3.45 0.48 -13.51
CA TRP A 50 3.78 0.01 -14.85
C TRP A 50 3.92 1.16 -15.86
N PRO A 51 4.72 0.98 -16.93
CA PRO A 51 5.12 2.08 -17.81
C PRO A 51 3.95 2.78 -18.52
N THR A 52 2.90 2.03 -18.85
CA THR A 52 1.72 2.53 -19.57
C THR A 52 0.73 3.28 -18.68
N LEU A 53 0.92 3.29 -17.35
CA LEU A 53 0.10 4.10 -16.44
C LEU A 53 0.50 5.56 -16.52
N THR A 54 -0.19 6.33 -17.36
CA THR A 54 -0.02 7.79 -17.45
C THR A 54 -0.73 8.51 -16.30
N TYR A 55 -0.29 9.73 -15.98
CA TYR A 55 -0.87 10.52 -14.87
C TYR A 55 -2.38 10.76 -15.06
N GLY A 56 -2.83 11.05 -16.28
CA GLY A 56 -4.26 11.24 -16.58
C GLY A 56 -5.14 9.99 -16.36
N LYS A 57 -4.53 8.81 -16.31
CA LYS A 57 -5.22 7.53 -16.01
C LYS A 57 -5.09 7.12 -14.54
N VAL A 58 -4.43 7.93 -13.71
CA VAL A 58 -4.32 7.68 -12.27
C VAL A 58 -5.64 8.03 -11.60
N HIS A 59 -6.27 7.02 -11.00
CA HIS A 59 -7.37 7.24 -10.07
C HIS A 59 -6.82 7.24 -8.62
N GLY A 60 -7.15 8.28 -7.83
CA GLY A 60 -6.93 8.30 -6.38
C GLY A 60 -5.60 8.93 -5.89
N MET A 61 -4.84 9.58 -6.77
CA MET A 61 -3.77 10.48 -6.36
C MET A 61 -4.38 11.86 -6.11
N HIS A 62 -4.13 12.42 -4.93
CA HIS A 62 -4.52 13.79 -4.57
C HIS A 62 -3.28 14.53 -4.05
N ALA A 63 -3.32 15.86 -4.04
CA ALA A 63 -2.25 16.65 -3.45
C ALA A 63 -1.99 16.26 -1.98
N LEU A 64 -0.71 16.19 -1.62
CA LEU A 64 -0.25 16.11 -0.24
C LEU A 64 -0.49 17.45 0.48
N PRO A 65 -0.66 17.43 1.81
CA PRO A 65 -1.03 18.64 2.54
C PRO A 65 -0.01 19.77 2.37
N GLY A 66 -0.49 20.96 2.06
CA GLY A 66 0.34 22.16 1.99
C GLY A 66 1.01 22.40 0.63
N MET A 67 0.87 21.50 -0.35
CA MET A 67 1.43 21.70 -1.69
C MET A 67 0.55 21.05 -2.76
N GLU A 68 -0.05 21.88 -3.61
CA GLU A 68 -0.83 21.40 -4.75
C GLU A 68 0.05 20.73 -5.81
N LEU A 69 -0.49 19.71 -6.49
CA LEU A 69 0.11 19.18 -7.71
C LEU A 69 -0.55 19.86 -8.92
N THR A 70 0.09 20.90 -9.44
CA THR A 70 -0.41 21.70 -10.57
C THR A 70 0.43 21.48 -11.83
N GLY A 71 -0.18 21.68 -13.00
CA GLY A 71 0.53 21.73 -14.29
C GLY A 71 1.14 20.41 -14.77
N ALA A 72 0.79 19.27 -14.16
CA ALA A 72 1.29 17.97 -14.59
C ALA A 72 0.70 17.57 -15.95
N ASP A 73 1.56 17.26 -16.92
CA ASP A 73 1.18 16.66 -18.19
C ASP A 73 0.53 15.28 -17.97
N ALA A 74 -0.74 15.17 -18.34
CA ALA A 74 -1.55 13.97 -18.19
C ALA A 74 -1.04 12.76 -19.00
N SER A 75 -0.23 12.99 -20.03
CA SER A 75 0.34 11.94 -20.88
C SER A 75 1.61 11.33 -20.32
N ARG A 76 2.31 12.02 -19.41
CA ARG A 76 3.55 11.52 -18.80
C ARG A 76 3.29 10.28 -17.94
N PRO A 77 4.28 9.37 -17.83
CA PRO A 77 4.19 8.26 -16.89
C PRO A 77 3.93 8.75 -15.46
N SER A 78 2.94 8.14 -14.81
CA SER A 78 2.55 8.47 -13.44
C SER A 78 3.70 8.33 -12.44
N SER A 79 4.58 7.35 -12.64
CA SER A 79 5.78 7.13 -11.84
C SER A 79 6.76 8.30 -11.88
N ALA A 80 6.89 8.97 -13.03
CA ALA A 80 7.72 10.15 -13.18
C ALA A 80 7.07 11.37 -12.52
N VAL A 81 5.81 11.68 -12.89
CA VAL A 81 5.09 12.85 -12.36
C VAL A 81 5.01 12.81 -10.83
N ILE A 82 4.62 11.67 -10.25
CA ILE A 82 4.46 11.55 -8.81
C ILE A 82 5.82 11.48 -8.10
N GLY A 83 6.83 10.88 -8.74
CA GLY A 83 8.20 10.89 -8.24
C GLY A 83 8.76 12.30 -8.13
N ASP A 84 8.63 13.10 -9.19
CA ASP A 84 9.05 14.51 -9.23
C ASP A 84 8.31 15.32 -8.15
N TYR A 85 6.99 15.17 -8.08
CA TYR A 85 6.16 15.84 -7.07
C TYR A 85 6.58 15.50 -5.63
N PHE A 86 6.87 14.24 -5.31
CA PHE A 86 7.35 13.87 -3.96
C PHE A 86 8.76 14.40 -3.69
N ALA A 87 9.63 14.41 -4.69
CA ALA A 87 10.96 15.01 -4.55
C ALA A 87 10.85 16.51 -4.24
N ASP A 88 9.97 17.22 -4.93
CA ASP A 88 9.72 18.65 -4.71
C ASP A 88 9.09 18.91 -3.35
N TYR A 89 8.18 18.05 -2.93
CA TYR A 89 7.52 18.12 -1.62
C TYR A 89 8.53 17.98 -0.48
N GLU A 90 9.42 16.98 -0.58
CA GLU A 90 10.48 16.75 0.40
C GLU A 90 11.42 17.94 0.53
N ARG A 91 11.81 18.57 -0.59
CA ARG A 91 12.65 19.77 -0.60
C ARG A 91 11.91 20.97 -0.02
N THR A 92 10.67 21.20 -0.44
CA THR A 92 9.85 22.35 -0.04
C THR A 92 9.62 22.41 1.47
N PHE A 93 9.39 21.26 2.10
CA PHE A 93 9.17 21.17 3.55
C PHE A 93 10.40 20.73 4.35
N GLY A 94 11.54 20.58 3.68
CA GLY A 94 12.81 20.20 4.32
C GLY A 94 12.73 18.88 5.09
N LEU A 95 12.04 17.86 4.57
CA LEU A 95 11.71 16.63 5.31
C LEU A 95 12.89 15.65 5.49
N ARG A 96 13.99 15.85 4.77
CA ARG A 96 15.26 15.10 4.89
C ARG A 96 15.08 13.59 5.02
N VAL A 97 14.44 12.98 4.03
CA VAL A 97 14.22 11.53 4.04
C VAL A 97 15.53 10.78 3.77
N HIS A 98 15.85 9.80 4.62
CA HIS A 98 17.01 8.92 4.46
C HIS A 98 16.68 7.79 3.48
N ARG A 99 17.43 7.71 2.38
CA ARG A 99 17.28 6.70 1.33
C ARG A 99 18.62 6.24 0.75
N PRO A 100 18.75 4.97 0.36
CA PRO A 100 17.86 3.85 0.70
C PRO A 100 18.16 3.32 2.12
N VAL A 101 17.13 3.22 2.97
CA VAL A 101 17.27 2.64 4.32
C VAL A 101 16.25 1.52 4.55
N ASP A 102 16.75 0.30 4.73
CA ASP A 102 15.94 -0.86 5.11
C ASP A 102 15.73 -0.88 6.62
N VAL A 103 14.48 -0.74 7.08
CA VAL A 103 14.13 -1.08 8.47
C VAL A 103 13.86 -2.58 8.55
N ARG A 104 14.70 -3.29 9.31
CA ARG A 104 14.72 -4.75 9.41
C ARG A 104 13.82 -5.26 10.53
N ALA A 105 13.84 -4.58 11.67
CA ALA A 105 13.06 -4.96 12.84
C ALA A 105 12.78 -3.74 13.74
N VAL A 106 11.65 -3.77 14.42
CA VAL A 106 11.33 -2.90 15.55
C VAL A 106 11.09 -3.77 16.77
N ARG A 107 11.72 -3.43 17.89
CA ARG A 107 11.64 -4.16 19.16
C ARG A 107 11.34 -3.22 20.30
N ASP A 108 10.72 -3.76 21.35
CA ASP A 108 10.68 -3.05 22.62
C ASP A 108 12.10 -2.99 23.20
N ALA A 109 12.51 -1.81 23.68
CA ALA A 109 13.81 -1.66 24.30
C ALA A 109 13.89 -2.35 25.68
N GLN A 110 12.75 -2.71 26.30
CA GLN A 110 12.69 -3.52 27.52
C GLN A 110 13.33 -4.91 27.38
N ASP A 111 13.56 -5.41 26.16
CA ASP A 111 14.38 -6.61 25.92
C ASP A 111 15.89 -6.38 26.23
N ARG A 112 16.30 -5.15 26.57
CA ARG A 112 17.66 -4.80 27.01
C ARG A 112 17.65 -4.32 28.47
N ARG A 113 18.52 -4.92 29.29
CA ARG A 113 18.78 -4.54 30.70
C ARG A 113 19.54 -3.20 30.83
N ASP A 114 19.31 -2.22 29.96
CA ASP A 114 20.14 -1.02 29.84
C ASP A 114 19.45 0.31 30.23
N GLY A 115 18.25 0.26 30.81
CA GLY A 115 17.58 1.45 31.35
C GLY A 115 16.94 2.35 30.29
N SER A 116 16.69 1.82 29.08
CA SER A 116 15.90 2.49 28.05
C SER A 116 14.40 2.44 28.39
N ASP A 117 13.97 3.31 29.31
CA ASP A 117 12.57 3.43 29.75
C ASP A 117 11.60 3.59 28.56
N GLY A 118 10.87 2.52 28.25
CA GLY A 118 9.69 2.54 27.38
C GLY A 118 9.92 2.94 25.91
N ARG A 119 11.16 2.92 25.40
CA ARG A 119 11.46 3.24 23.99
C ARG A 119 11.38 2.02 23.07
N LEU A 120 11.33 2.29 21.77
CA LEU A 120 11.42 1.30 20.69
C LEU A 120 12.85 1.32 20.11
N THR A 121 13.44 0.15 19.93
CA THR A 121 14.65 -0.02 19.11
C THR A 121 14.23 -0.27 17.67
N VAL A 122 14.69 0.56 16.73
CA VAL A 122 14.51 0.38 15.28
C VAL A 122 15.84 -0.02 14.65
N GLU A 123 15.90 -1.26 14.15
CA GLU A 123 17.06 -1.83 13.47
C GLU A 123 17.03 -1.50 11.98
N THR A 124 18.07 -0.85 11.48
CA THR A 124 18.14 -0.40 10.08
C THR A 124 19.42 -0.87 9.38
N SER A 125 19.49 -0.72 8.05
CA SER A 125 20.71 -0.91 7.28
C SER A 125 21.84 0.05 7.65
N GLU A 126 21.53 1.19 8.29
CA GLU A 126 22.49 2.20 8.73
C GLU A 126 22.71 2.22 10.26
N GLY A 127 22.32 1.15 10.95
CA GLY A 127 22.46 1.01 12.40
C GLY A 127 21.16 1.22 13.17
N LEU A 128 21.29 1.49 14.47
CA LEU A 128 20.17 1.46 15.41
C LEU A 128 19.65 2.86 15.75
N TRP A 129 18.33 3.00 15.77
CA TRP A 129 17.62 4.14 16.34
C TRP A 129 16.87 3.73 17.62
N SER A 130 16.81 4.64 18.59
CA SER A 130 15.97 4.56 19.79
C SER A 130 14.91 5.66 19.70
N ALA A 131 13.64 5.27 19.74
CA ALA A 131 12.52 6.17 19.48
C ALA A 131 11.41 6.03 20.53
N ARG A 132 10.74 7.13 20.89
CA ARG A 132 9.60 7.08 21.83
C ARG A 132 8.29 6.73 21.12
N ALA A 133 8.16 7.06 19.83
CA ALA A 133 7.02 6.72 19.01
C ALA A 133 7.43 6.31 17.57
N LEU A 134 6.52 5.61 16.90
CA LEU A 134 6.71 5.10 15.56
C LEU A 134 5.48 5.39 14.69
N ILE A 135 5.68 5.97 13.51
CA ILE A 135 4.69 6.00 12.44
C ILE A 135 5.13 5.03 11.35
N ASN A 136 4.43 3.91 11.22
CA ASN A 136 4.65 2.94 10.15
C ASN A 136 3.78 3.28 8.93
N ALA A 137 4.42 3.64 7.82
CA ALA A 137 3.81 4.09 6.58
C ALA A 137 4.39 3.39 5.32
N THR A 138 4.80 2.14 5.48
CA THR A 138 5.46 1.32 4.43
C THR A 138 4.52 0.76 3.34
N GLY A 139 3.21 0.98 3.44
CA GLY A 139 2.25 0.56 2.41
C GLY A 139 2.22 -0.95 2.15
N THR A 140 1.94 -1.35 0.91
CA THR A 140 1.72 -2.76 0.55
C THR A 140 2.61 -3.29 -0.58
N TRP A 141 3.22 -2.40 -1.37
CA TRP A 141 3.81 -2.76 -2.66
C TRP A 141 4.89 -3.84 -2.59
N ASP A 142 5.70 -3.87 -1.54
CA ASP A 142 6.78 -4.86 -1.38
C ASP A 142 6.29 -6.27 -0.97
N ARG A 143 4.98 -6.46 -0.81
CA ARG A 143 4.38 -7.74 -0.42
C ARG A 143 3.33 -8.20 -1.43
N PRO A 144 3.71 -8.50 -2.69
CA PRO A 144 2.78 -9.07 -3.66
C PRO A 144 2.18 -10.37 -3.12
N PHE A 145 0.86 -10.54 -3.28
CA PHE A 145 0.17 -11.72 -2.79
C PHE A 145 0.14 -12.81 -3.85
N TRP A 146 0.93 -13.86 -3.64
CA TRP A 146 0.95 -15.06 -4.48
C TRP A 146 0.10 -16.16 -3.84
N PRO A 147 -1.15 -16.40 -4.31
CA PRO A 147 -1.91 -17.54 -3.84
C PRO A 147 -1.28 -18.85 -4.36
N ARG A 148 -1.39 -19.91 -3.55
CA ARG A 148 -0.91 -21.25 -3.92
C ARG A 148 -2.06 -22.07 -4.49
N TYR A 149 -1.86 -22.63 -5.68
CA TYR A 149 -2.79 -23.57 -6.30
C TYR A 149 -2.13 -24.93 -6.55
N PRO A 150 -2.89 -26.03 -6.52
CA PRO A 150 -2.40 -27.34 -6.93
C PRO A 150 -1.83 -27.29 -8.35
N GLY A 151 -0.70 -27.98 -8.58
CA GLY A 151 -0.04 -28.05 -9.89
C GLY A 151 0.69 -26.78 -10.35
N GLN A 152 0.68 -25.70 -9.58
CA GLN A 152 1.26 -24.40 -9.97
C GLN A 152 2.76 -24.45 -10.31
N SER A 153 3.54 -25.33 -9.67
CA SER A 153 4.96 -25.52 -9.99
C SER A 153 5.22 -26.37 -11.23
N ALA A 154 4.20 -27.06 -11.75
CA ALA A 154 4.31 -27.87 -12.96
C ALA A 154 3.97 -27.08 -14.24
N PHE A 155 3.46 -25.86 -14.12
CA PHE A 155 3.17 -24.98 -15.26
C PHE A 155 4.45 -24.67 -16.03
N ARG A 156 4.44 -24.95 -17.33
CA ARG A 156 5.60 -24.76 -18.21
C ARG A 156 5.68 -23.36 -18.80
N GLY A 157 4.57 -22.61 -18.76
CA GLY A 157 4.51 -21.21 -19.17
C GLY A 157 5.04 -20.26 -18.10
N ARG A 158 4.90 -18.97 -18.35
CA ARG A 158 5.41 -17.90 -17.48
C ARG A 158 4.38 -17.49 -16.43
N GLN A 159 4.82 -17.30 -15.19
CA GLN A 159 3.98 -16.70 -14.13
C GLN A 159 4.55 -15.34 -13.73
N LEU A 160 3.71 -14.30 -13.74
CA LEU A 160 4.08 -12.95 -13.29
C LEU A 160 3.06 -12.42 -12.29
N HIS A 161 3.51 -11.62 -11.33
CA HIS A 161 2.63 -10.75 -10.57
C HIS A 161 2.59 -9.36 -11.21
N THR A 162 1.50 -8.61 -11.05
CA THR A 162 1.37 -7.25 -11.57
C THR A 162 2.42 -6.26 -11.04
N ALA A 163 3.14 -6.63 -9.97
CA ALA A 163 4.29 -5.86 -9.46
C ALA A 163 5.47 -5.83 -10.45
N HIS A 164 5.51 -6.79 -11.38
CA HIS A 164 6.54 -6.96 -12.39
C HIS A 164 5.96 -6.90 -13.81
N TYR A 165 4.80 -6.26 -13.99
CA TYR A 165 4.20 -6.13 -15.31
C TYR A 165 5.05 -5.19 -16.19
N PRO A 166 5.63 -5.68 -17.30
CA PRO A 166 6.57 -4.91 -18.10
C PRO A 166 5.90 -4.03 -19.16
N GLY A 167 4.59 -4.15 -19.36
CA GLY A 167 3.85 -3.57 -20.48
C GLY A 167 3.18 -4.63 -21.36
N PRO A 168 2.20 -4.25 -22.20
CA PRO A 168 1.37 -5.20 -22.94
C PRO A 168 2.16 -5.99 -23.99
N GLN A 169 3.16 -5.37 -24.61
CA GLN A 169 3.94 -6.00 -25.69
C GLN A 169 4.65 -7.30 -25.27
N ALA A 170 4.94 -7.48 -23.97
CA ALA A 170 5.50 -8.74 -23.48
C ALA A 170 4.53 -9.93 -23.57
N PHE A 171 3.27 -9.68 -23.89
CA PHE A 171 2.18 -10.66 -24.01
C PHE A 171 1.69 -10.81 -25.45
N ALA A 172 2.32 -10.14 -26.42
CA ALA A 172 1.91 -10.20 -27.82
C ALA A 172 1.89 -11.65 -28.34
N GLY A 173 0.78 -12.04 -28.97
CA GLY A 173 0.58 -13.38 -29.52
C GLY A 173 0.46 -14.53 -28.49
N GLN A 174 0.44 -14.24 -27.19
CA GLN A 174 0.35 -15.26 -26.14
C GLN A 174 -1.10 -15.47 -25.68
N ARG A 175 -1.41 -16.65 -25.16
CA ARG A 175 -2.64 -16.94 -24.41
C ARG A 175 -2.43 -16.60 -22.95
N VAL A 176 -3.21 -15.68 -22.41
CA VAL A 176 -2.97 -15.11 -21.07
C VAL A 176 -4.16 -15.34 -20.15
N VAL A 177 -3.91 -15.97 -19.01
CA VAL A 177 -4.88 -16.03 -17.90
C VAL A 177 -4.58 -14.89 -16.94
N VAL A 178 -5.52 -13.94 -16.79
CA VAL A 178 -5.42 -12.83 -15.84
C VAL A 178 -6.24 -13.17 -14.60
N VAL A 179 -5.56 -13.33 -13.46
CA VAL A 179 -6.17 -13.74 -12.18
C VAL A 179 -6.32 -12.54 -11.25
N GLY A 180 -7.55 -12.12 -10.98
CA GLY A 180 -7.87 -11.03 -10.06
C GLY A 180 -9.06 -10.20 -10.54
N GLY A 181 -9.84 -9.64 -9.61
CA GLY A 181 -11.02 -8.82 -9.93
C GLY A 181 -10.88 -7.34 -9.59
N GLY A 182 -9.68 -6.88 -9.22
CA GLY A 182 -9.44 -5.48 -8.82
C GLY A 182 -9.18 -4.56 -10.01
N THR A 183 -9.07 -3.25 -9.73
CA THR A 183 -8.80 -2.21 -10.76
C THR A 183 -7.56 -2.54 -11.59
N SER A 184 -6.46 -2.92 -10.95
CA SER A 184 -5.24 -3.32 -11.66
C SER A 184 -5.47 -4.55 -12.54
N ALA A 185 -6.27 -5.54 -12.11
CA ALA A 185 -6.53 -6.71 -12.94
C ALA A 185 -7.26 -6.32 -14.23
N VAL A 186 -8.27 -5.44 -14.13
CA VAL A 186 -9.00 -4.98 -15.31
C VAL A 186 -8.11 -4.11 -16.19
N GLN A 187 -7.35 -3.17 -15.65
CA GLN A 187 -6.44 -2.32 -16.44
C GLN A 187 -5.44 -3.16 -17.25
N HIS A 188 -4.78 -4.14 -16.63
CA HIS A 188 -3.85 -5.02 -17.35
C HIS A 188 -4.58 -5.93 -18.34
N LEU A 189 -5.76 -6.45 -17.99
CA LEU A 189 -6.55 -7.28 -18.92
C LEU A 189 -6.90 -6.50 -20.20
N LEU A 190 -7.32 -5.24 -20.07
CA LEU A 190 -7.64 -4.39 -21.21
C LEU A 190 -6.42 -4.16 -22.11
N GLU A 191 -5.27 -3.79 -21.52
CA GLU A 191 -4.05 -3.57 -22.30
C GLU A 191 -3.53 -4.86 -22.97
N ILE A 192 -3.61 -6.00 -22.29
CA ILE A 192 -3.14 -7.29 -22.81
C ILE A 192 -4.05 -7.79 -23.94
N ALA A 193 -5.36 -7.60 -23.82
CA ALA A 193 -6.33 -8.06 -24.81
C ALA A 193 -6.13 -7.41 -26.19
N GLU A 194 -5.48 -6.26 -26.27
CA GLU A 194 -5.15 -5.60 -27.55
C GLU A 194 -4.05 -6.30 -28.35
N VAL A 195 -3.20 -7.11 -27.70
CA VAL A 195 -2.00 -7.69 -28.33
C VAL A 195 -1.88 -9.22 -28.18
N ALA A 196 -2.53 -9.80 -27.17
CA ALA A 196 -2.51 -11.23 -26.90
C ALA A 196 -3.30 -12.02 -27.96
N ALA A 197 -2.92 -13.28 -28.17
CA ALA A 197 -3.72 -14.19 -29.01
C ALA A 197 -5.06 -14.55 -28.36
N GLY A 198 -5.15 -14.43 -27.03
CA GLY A 198 -6.40 -14.56 -26.30
C GLY A 198 -6.22 -14.33 -24.81
N THR A 199 -7.27 -13.82 -24.16
CA THR A 199 -7.27 -13.58 -22.71
C THR A 199 -8.38 -14.35 -22.02
N THR A 200 -8.09 -14.93 -20.86
CA THR A 200 -9.09 -15.49 -19.95
C THR A 200 -9.06 -14.74 -18.63
N TRP A 201 -10.17 -14.11 -18.26
CA TRP A 201 -10.28 -13.39 -17.00
C TRP A 201 -10.83 -14.29 -15.89
N VAL A 202 -10.10 -14.38 -14.79
CA VAL A 202 -10.42 -15.26 -13.66
C VAL A 202 -10.58 -14.45 -12.39
N THR A 203 -11.70 -14.64 -11.68
CA THR A 203 -12.02 -13.90 -10.46
C THR A 203 -12.52 -14.82 -9.36
N ARG A 204 -12.11 -14.55 -8.11
CA ARG A 204 -12.57 -15.32 -6.93
C ARG A 204 -14.04 -15.05 -6.58
N ARG A 205 -14.49 -13.81 -6.82
CA ARG A 205 -15.87 -13.37 -6.62
C ARG A 205 -16.28 -12.61 -7.87
N PRO A 206 -17.56 -12.68 -8.28
CA PRO A 206 -18.09 -11.84 -9.35
C PRO A 206 -17.71 -10.36 -9.12
N PRO A 207 -17.07 -9.71 -10.10
CA PRO A 207 -16.79 -8.27 -10.04
C PRO A 207 -18.09 -7.48 -9.91
N VAL A 208 -18.10 -6.52 -8.99
CA VAL A 208 -19.22 -5.59 -8.85
C VAL A 208 -18.85 -4.31 -9.59
N PHE A 209 -19.52 -4.08 -10.71
CA PHE A 209 -19.40 -2.85 -11.46
C PHE A 209 -20.41 -1.82 -10.94
N ARG A 210 -20.05 -0.55 -11.08
CA ARG A 210 -20.82 0.57 -10.59
C ARG A 210 -21.02 1.58 -11.71
N GLU A 211 -22.26 2.03 -11.85
CA GLU A 211 -22.67 3.13 -12.72
C GLU A 211 -22.75 4.43 -11.89
N GLY A 212 -22.49 5.57 -12.52
CA GLY A 212 -22.60 6.89 -11.88
C GLY A 212 -21.37 7.36 -11.07
N PRO A 213 -21.40 8.62 -10.58
CA PRO A 213 -20.27 9.28 -9.92
C PRO A 213 -19.98 8.70 -8.54
N PHE A 214 -18.72 8.67 -8.11
CA PHE A 214 -18.34 8.27 -6.74
C PHE A 214 -18.44 9.49 -5.83
N ASP A 215 -19.58 9.65 -5.16
CA ASP A 215 -19.82 10.79 -4.27
C ASP A 215 -19.16 10.63 -2.89
N GLU A 216 -19.20 11.71 -2.11
CA GLU A 216 -18.59 11.75 -0.79
C GLU A 216 -19.28 10.83 0.23
N GLU A 217 -20.59 10.66 0.14
CA GLU A 217 -21.35 9.83 1.08
C GLU A 217 -20.97 8.37 0.94
N TRP A 218 -20.91 7.89 -0.31
CA TRP A 218 -20.42 6.57 -0.63
C TRP A 218 -18.96 6.39 -0.21
N GLY A 219 -18.12 7.40 -0.46
CA GLY A 219 -16.74 7.43 0.02
C GLY A 219 -16.63 7.21 1.53
N ARG A 220 -17.45 7.93 2.31
CA ARG A 220 -17.53 7.77 3.78
C ARG A 220 -18.00 6.37 4.17
N ALA A 221 -19.05 5.85 3.53
CA ALA A 221 -19.56 4.50 3.82
C ALA A 221 -18.54 3.40 3.49
N ALA A 222 -17.79 3.54 2.39
CA ALA A 222 -16.72 2.62 2.02
C ALA A 222 -15.60 2.63 3.06
N VAL A 223 -15.17 3.82 3.53
CA VAL A 223 -14.18 3.97 4.59
C VAL A 223 -14.66 3.32 5.89
N ALA A 224 -15.90 3.59 6.31
CA ALA A 224 -16.47 3.03 7.55
C ALA A 224 -16.48 1.49 7.56
N ARG A 225 -16.82 0.85 6.42
CA ARG A 225 -16.76 -0.62 6.28
C ARG A 225 -15.34 -1.18 6.45
N VAL A 226 -14.33 -0.44 6.01
CA VAL A 226 -12.92 -0.85 6.17
C VAL A 226 -12.45 -0.61 7.61
N GLU A 227 -12.82 0.53 8.21
CA GLU A 227 -12.53 0.84 9.61
C GLU A 227 -13.08 -0.22 10.56
N GLU A 228 -14.33 -0.65 10.36
CA GLU A 228 -14.95 -1.67 11.19
C GLU A 228 -14.17 -2.99 11.19
N ARG A 229 -13.72 -3.46 10.01
CA ARG A 229 -12.90 -4.67 9.92
C ARG A 229 -11.59 -4.55 10.68
N VAL A 230 -10.92 -3.39 10.57
CA VAL A 230 -9.65 -3.12 11.26
C VAL A 230 -9.86 -3.06 12.77
N ARG A 231 -10.96 -2.45 13.23
CA ARG A 231 -11.36 -2.43 14.64
C ARG A 231 -11.57 -3.83 15.23
N LEU A 232 -12.09 -4.75 14.40
CA LEU A 232 -12.25 -6.16 14.73
C LEU A 232 -10.94 -6.99 14.61
N GLY A 233 -9.80 -6.37 14.28
CA GLY A 233 -8.52 -7.06 14.11
C GLY A 233 -8.43 -7.92 12.84
N LEU A 234 -9.38 -7.76 11.90
CA LEU A 234 -9.39 -8.49 10.64
C LEU A 234 -8.55 -7.77 9.58
N PRO A 235 -7.88 -8.50 8.67
CA PRO A 235 -7.21 -7.89 7.54
C PRO A 235 -8.19 -7.08 6.66
N PRO A 236 -7.76 -5.91 6.13
CA PRO A 236 -8.49 -5.19 5.10
C PRO A 236 -8.73 -6.08 3.87
N GLN A 237 -9.86 -5.88 3.21
CA GLN A 237 -10.15 -6.51 1.92
C GLN A 237 -9.68 -5.61 0.76
N SER A 238 -9.83 -6.10 -0.47
CA SER A 238 -9.60 -5.30 -1.67
C SER A 238 -10.44 -4.01 -1.65
N VAL A 239 -9.87 -2.88 -2.08
CA VAL A 239 -10.59 -1.60 -2.18
C VAL A 239 -11.88 -1.76 -2.99
N VAL A 240 -11.82 -2.47 -4.12
CA VAL A 240 -13.00 -2.68 -4.98
C VAL A 240 -14.10 -3.51 -4.34
N SER A 241 -13.85 -4.22 -3.23
CA SER A 241 -14.94 -4.91 -2.53
C SER A 241 -15.78 -4.00 -1.64
N VAL A 242 -15.34 -2.76 -1.42
CA VAL A 242 -16.14 -1.73 -0.72
C VAL A 242 -16.53 -0.57 -1.64
N THR A 243 -15.74 -0.29 -2.69
CA THR A 243 -16.04 0.79 -3.64
C THR A 243 -16.75 0.34 -4.91
N GLY A 244 -16.66 -0.94 -5.28
CA GLY A 244 -16.96 -1.41 -6.64
C GLY A 244 -15.91 -0.97 -7.67
N LEU A 245 -16.08 -1.42 -8.91
CA LEU A 245 -15.32 -0.98 -10.08
C LEU A 245 -16.14 0.09 -10.83
N PRO A 246 -15.63 1.31 -11.03
CA PRO A 246 -16.32 2.29 -11.87
C PRO A 246 -16.36 1.79 -13.31
N MET A 247 -17.56 1.75 -13.91
CA MET A 247 -17.68 1.42 -15.32
C MET A 247 -17.16 2.60 -16.16
N THR A 248 -16.18 2.34 -17.02
CA THR A 248 -15.63 3.30 -17.98
C THR A 248 -16.01 2.89 -19.39
N GLU A 249 -16.00 3.83 -20.34
CA GLU A 249 -16.29 3.50 -21.75
C GLU A 249 -15.37 2.39 -22.30
N ALA A 250 -14.10 2.37 -21.88
CA ALA A 250 -13.16 1.32 -22.27
C ALA A 250 -13.60 -0.06 -21.74
N MET A 251 -14.11 -0.12 -20.51
CA MET A 251 -14.66 -1.34 -19.94
C MET A 251 -15.97 -1.75 -20.63
N GLU A 252 -16.83 -0.81 -21.02
CA GLU A 252 -18.05 -1.12 -21.76
C GLU A 252 -17.74 -1.73 -23.12
N ARG A 253 -16.78 -1.15 -23.86
CA ARG A 253 -16.30 -1.70 -25.14
C ARG A 253 -15.71 -3.10 -24.95
N ALA A 254 -14.89 -3.30 -23.92
CA ALA A 254 -14.29 -4.59 -23.64
C ALA A 254 -15.32 -5.65 -23.19
N ARG A 255 -16.38 -5.23 -22.49
CA ARG A 255 -17.52 -6.11 -22.18
C ARG A 255 -18.27 -6.51 -23.46
N ALA A 256 -18.54 -5.56 -24.35
CA ALA A 256 -19.18 -5.83 -25.64
C ALA A 256 -18.33 -6.75 -26.54
N ALA A 257 -17.00 -6.62 -26.47
CA ALA A 257 -16.05 -7.48 -27.19
C ALA A 257 -15.79 -8.84 -26.53
N GLY A 258 -16.47 -9.16 -25.42
CA GLY A 258 -16.30 -10.44 -24.71
C GLY A 258 -15.01 -10.57 -23.87
N VAL A 259 -14.22 -9.50 -23.72
CA VAL A 259 -12.98 -9.49 -22.93
C VAL A 259 -13.28 -9.46 -21.42
N LEU A 260 -14.28 -8.68 -20.99
CA LEU A 260 -14.68 -8.58 -19.58
C LEU A 260 -15.72 -9.63 -19.16
N VAL A 261 -15.46 -10.90 -19.48
CA VAL A 261 -16.29 -12.03 -19.06
C VAL A 261 -15.56 -12.82 -17.96
N PRO A 262 -15.92 -12.63 -16.68
CA PRO A 262 -15.22 -13.28 -15.58
C PRO A 262 -15.56 -14.77 -15.51
N ARG A 263 -14.55 -15.61 -15.37
CA ARG A 263 -14.70 -17.02 -14.96
C ARG A 263 -14.45 -17.17 -13.46
N PRO A 264 -15.09 -18.16 -12.80
CA PRO A 264 -14.70 -18.58 -11.46
C PRO A 264 -13.24 -19.01 -11.44
N VAL A 265 -12.61 -18.91 -10.26
CA VAL A 265 -11.24 -19.40 -10.11
C VAL A 265 -11.13 -20.88 -10.42
N PHE A 266 -10.07 -21.25 -11.15
CA PHE A 266 -9.75 -22.65 -11.46
C PHE A 266 -9.37 -23.41 -10.19
N ASP A 267 -9.51 -24.74 -10.24
CA ASP A 267 -9.22 -25.63 -9.12
C ASP A 267 -7.74 -26.05 -9.08
N ARG A 268 -7.10 -26.12 -10.26
CA ARG A 268 -5.66 -26.43 -10.39
C ARG A 268 -5.03 -25.77 -11.61
N VAL A 269 -3.72 -25.59 -11.52
CA VAL A 269 -2.86 -25.25 -12.66
C VAL A 269 -2.37 -26.57 -13.29
N THR A 270 -2.40 -26.66 -14.61
CA THR A 270 -1.89 -27.80 -15.38
C THR A 270 -0.53 -27.46 -15.99
N PRO A 271 0.20 -28.41 -16.60
CA PRO A 271 1.45 -28.09 -17.28
C PRO A 271 1.32 -27.06 -18.42
N THR A 272 0.15 -26.94 -19.04
CA THR A 272 -0.11 -26.08 -20.20
C THR A 272 -1.14 -24.98 -19.95
N GLY A 273 -1.68 -24.85 -18.73
CA GLY A 273 -2.76 -23.89 -18.46
C GLY A 273 -3.44 -24.09 -17.11
N VAL A 274 -4.77 -24.01 -17.08
CA VAL A 274 -5.61 -24.10 -15.88
C VAL A 274 -6.82 -25.01 -16.09
N ALA A 275 -7.33 -25.62 -15.02
CA ALA A 275 -8.43 -26.58 -15.10
C ALA A 275 -9.43 -26.43 -13.93
N TRP A 276 -10.70 -26.70 -14.22
CA TRP A 276 -11.80 -26.74 -13.26
C TRP A 276 -12.25 -28.18 -12.98
N ALA A 277 -12.94 -28.38 -11.85
CA ALA A 277 -13.44 -29.67 -11.40
C ALA A 277 -14.50 -30.26 -12.35
N ASN A 278 -15.20 -29.41 -13.10
CA ASN A 278 -16.16 -29.82 -14.13
C ASN A 278 -15.50 -30.36 -15.42
N GLY A 279 -14.17 -30.49 -15.45
CA GLY A 279 -13.41 -31.00 -16.60
C GLY A 279 -13.02 -29.94 -17.63
N SER A 280 -13.55 -28.71 -17.53
CA SER A 280 -13.13 -27.64 -18.45
C SER A 280 -11.67 -27.23 -18.21
N THR A 281 -10.98 -26.88 -19.28
CA THR A 281 -9.58 -26.45 -19.27
C THR A 281 -9.40 -25.20 -20.12
N VAL A 282 -8.34 -24.45 -19.82
CA VAL A 282 -7.86 -23.34 -20.64
C VAL A 282 -6.35 -23.46 -20.72
N ASP A 283 -5.83 -23.59 -21.94
CA ASP A 283 -4.39 -23.46 -22.16
C ASP A 283 -3.95 -22.00 -22.01
N ALA A 284 -2.76 -21.81 -21.47
CA ALA A 284 -2.16 -20.51 -21.25
C ALA A 284 -0.64 -20.59 -21.41
N ASP A 285 -0.07 -19.58 -22.04
CA ASP A 285 1.38 -19.39 -22.11
C ASP A 285 1.84 -18.51 -20.94
N VAL A 286 0.93 -17.67 -20.40
CA VAL A 286 1.17 -16.83 -19.23
C VAL A 286 0.01 -16.84 -18.25
N ILE A 287 0.33 -16.89 -16.96
CA ILE A 287 -0.60 -16.57 -15.86
C ILE A 287 -0.14 -15.26 -15.21
N LEU A 288 -0.95 -14.21 -15.34
CA LEU A 288 -0.75 -12.93 -14.69
C LEU A 288 -1.56 -12.87 -13.39
N TRP A 289 -0.85 -12.89 -12.26
CA TRP A 289 -1.38 -12.76 -10.91
C TRP A 289 -1.61 -11.28 -10.57
N ALA A 290 -2.84 -10.81 -10.79
CA ALA A 290 -3.34 -9.51 -10.34
C ALA A 290 -4.07 -9.63 -9.00
N THR A 291 -3.44 -10.35 -8.07
CA THR A 291 -4.02 -10.83 -6.80
C THR A 291 -3.81 -9.87 -5.63
N GLY A 292 -3.25 -8.69 -5.91
CA GLY A 292 -3.08 -7.62 -4.95
C GLY A 292 -1.87 -7.82 -4.04
N PHE A 293 -1.86 -7.09 -2.93
CA PHE A 293 -0.70 -7.00 -2.05
C PHE A 293 -1.11 -7.14 -0.59
N ARG A 294 -0.19 -7.59 0.27
CA ARG A 294 -0.34 -7.62 1.73
C ARG A 294 0.28 -6.37 2.34
N ALA A 295 -0.03 -6.09 3.61
CA ALA A 295 0.61 -5.02 4.35
C ALA A 295 2.11 -5.32 4.57
N ALA A 296 2.98 -4.36 4.28
CA ALA A 296 4.42 -4.47 4.50
C ALA A 296 4.76 -4.12 5.97
N VAL A 297 4.53 -5.07 6.87
CA VAL A 297 4.65 -4.86 8.33
C VAL A 297 5.48 -5.94 9.04
N ASP A 298 6.25 -6.74 8.29
CA ASP A 298 7.01 -7.86 8.87
C ASP A 298 8.13 -7.40 9.79
N HIS A 299 8.71 -6.21 9.57
CA HIS A 299 9.65 -5.58 10.48
C HIS A 299 9.03 -5.25 11.85
N LEU A 300 7.70 -5.20 11.97
CA LEU A 300 7.00 -5.04 13.24
C LEU A 300 6.68 -6.38 13.94
N ALA A 301 7.01 -7.52 13.33
CA ALA A 301 6.72 -8.84 13.90
C ALA A 301 7.24 -9.04 15.34
N PRO A 302 8.45 -8.54 15.73
CA PRO A 302 8.92 -8.70 17.10
C PRO A 302 8.04 -8.03 18.16
N LEU A 303 7.28 -6.99 17.79
CA LEU A 303 6.33 -6.31 18.69
C LEU A 303 5.04 -7.10 18.93
N LYS A 304 4.82 -8.22 18.22
CA LYS A 304 3.66 -9.12 18.41
C LYS A 304 2.30 -8.41 18.34
N LEU A 305 2.17 -7.43 17.43
CA LEU A 305 0.97 -6.60 17.26
C LEU A 305 -0.21 -7.29 16.55
N ARG A 306 0.01 -8.46 15.93
CA ARG A 306 -1.01 -9.15 15.13
C ARG A 306 -2.00 -9.92 16.00
N GLU A 307 -3.28 -9.84 15.64
CA GLU A 307 -4.36 -10.63 16.22
C GLU A 307 -4.42 -12.05 15.60
N PRO A 308 -5.16 -13.00 16.21
CA PRO A 308 -5.34 -14.37 15.70
C PRO A 308 -5.90 -14.53 14.25
N GLY A 309 -6.17 -13.45 13.52
CA GLY A 309 -6.52 -13.46 12.09
C GLY A 309 -5.47 -12.83 11.15
N GLY A 310 -4.31 -12.46 11.69
CA GLY A 310 -3.20 -11.85 10.94
C GLY A 310 -3.32 -10.34 10.69
N GLY A 311 -4.44 -9.71 11.08
CA GLY A 311 -4.58 -8.25 11.10
C GLY A 311 -3.93 -7.63 12.34
N ILE A 312 -3.73 -6.31 12.32
CA ILE A 312 -3.31 -5.53 13.50
C ILE A 312 -4.53 -4.68 13.89
N ARG A 313 -5.01 -4.85 15.13
CA ARG A 313 -6.14 -4.06 15.64
C ARG A 313 -5.69 -2.62 15.88
N LEU A 314 -6.42 -1.66 15.30
CA LEU A 314 -6.15 -0.23 15.46
C LEU A 314 -7.30 0.48 16.18
N GLU A 315 -6.93 1.48 16.98
CA GLU A 315 -7.81 2.52 17.51
C GLU A 315 -7.43 3.83 16.82
N GLY A 316 -8.23 4.26 15.84
CA GLY A 316 -7.80 5.30 14.91
C GLY A 316 -6.59 4.82 14.10
N THR A 317 -5.43 5.43 14.32
CA THR A 317 -4.16 5.01 13.69
C THR A 317 -3.27 4.18 14.62
N ARG A 318 -3.57 4.16 15.91
CA ARG A 318 -2.73 3.57 16.96
C ARG A 318 -2.95 2.07 17.07
N ALA A 319 -1.89 1.28 17.21
CA ALA A 319 -2.01 -0.14 17.49
C ALA A 319 -2.56 -0.36 18.90
N ALA A 320 -3.61 -1.18 19.05
CA ALA A 320 -4.26 -1.40 20.34
C ALA A 320 -3.33 -2.04 21.39
N ARG A 321 -2.33 -2.82 20.93
CA ARG A 321 -1.35 -3.51 21.80
C ARG A 321 -0.14 -2.65 22.16
N ASP A 322 0.14 -1.58 21.43
CA ASP A 322 1.26 -0.69 21.71
C ASP A 322 0.92 0.75 21.28
N PRO A 323 0.64 1.65 22.25
CA PRO A 323 0.21 3.01 21.95
C PRO A 323 1.29 3.88 21.30
N ARG A 324 2.56 3.43 21.29
CA ARG A 324 3.66 4.14 20.64
C ARG A 324 3.66 3.94 19.12
N VAL A 325 2.94 2.92 18.63
CA VAL A 325 2.99 2.49 17.23
C VAL A 325 1.73 2.90 16.48
N HIS A 326 1.89 3.73 15.46
CA HIS A 326 0.83 4.15 14.56
C HIS A 326 1.01 3.53 13.17
N LEU A 327 -0.07 3.04 12.56
CA LEU A 327 -0.10 2.56 11.19
C LEU A 327 -0.90 3.55 10.32
N VAL A 328 -0.23 4.14 9.33
CA VAL A 328 -0.80 5.17 8.44
C VAL A 328 -0.60 4.73 6.99
N GLY A 329 -1.60 4.95 6.12
CA GLY A 329 -1.53 4.50 4.72
C GLY A 329 -1.98 3.05 4.49
N TYR A 330 -2.63 2.45 5.49
CA TYR A 330 -3.18 1.11 5.44
C TYR A 330 -4.70 1.13 5.53
N GLY A 331 -5.34 0.11 4.94
CA GLY A 331 -6.79 -0.11 5.06
C GLY A 331 -7.59 1.18 4.78
N PRO A 332 -8.29 1.74 5.79
CA PRO A 332 -9.16 2.91 5.59
C PRO A 332 -8.37 4.19 5.24
N SER A 333 -7.07 4.23 5.51
CA SER A 333 -6.18 5.37 5.21
C SER A 333 -5.31 5.17 3.97
N ALA A 334 -5.55 4.12 3.18
CA ALA A 334 -4.69 3.78 2.02
C ALA A 334 -4.82 4.74 0.82
N SER A 335 -5.82 5.64 0.80
CA SER A 335 -5.93 6.72 -0.19
C SER A 335 -5.10 7.93 0.21
N THR A 336 -4.81 8.84 -0.72
CA THR A 336 -4.03 10.04 -0.40
C THR A 336 -4.77 10.99 0.56
N ILE A 337 -6.09 11.14 0.38
CA ILE A 337 -6.96 11.90 1.30
C ILE A 337 -6.98 11.25 2.70
N GLY A 338 -7.19 9.93 2.75
CA GLY A 338 -7.21 9.17 3.99
C GLY A 338 -5.87 9.22 4.73
N ALA A 339 -4.77 9.12 3.99
CA ALA A 339 -3.41 9.21 4.50
C ALA A 339 -3.13 10.58 5.14
N ASN A 340 -3.61 11.68 4.56
CA ASN A 340 -3.48 13.01 5.15
C ASN A 340 -4.22 13.15 6.49
N ARG A 341 -5.48 12.71 6.52
CA ARG A 341 -6.27 12.72 7.76
C ARG A 341 -5.61 11.86 8.84
N ALA A 342 -5.19 10.66 8.48
CA ALA A 342 -4.56 9.70 9.40
C ALA A 342 -3.20 10.20 9.90
N GLY A 343 -2.34 10.75 9.03
CA GLY A 343 -1.06 11.32 9.43
C GLY A 343 -1.22 12.45 10.45
N ARG A 344 -2.19 13.34 10.24
CA ARG A 344 -2.50 14.41 11.20
C ARG A 344 -2.99 13.87 12.54
N ALA A 345 -3.86 12.86 12.52
CA ALA A 345 -4.38 12.21 13.72
C ALA A 345 -3.26 11.51 14.51
N ALA A 346 -2.40 10.75 13.83
CA ALA A 346 -1.24 10.10 14.43
C ALA A 346 -0.31 11.11 15.12
N VAL A 347 0.03 12.23 14.45
CA VAL A 347 0.87 13.26 15.04
C VAL A 347 0.24 13.89 16.28
N ARG A 348 -1.07 14.16 16.26
CA ARG A 348 -1.79 14.70 17.44
C ARG A 348 -1.70 13.73 18.64
N GLU A 349 -1.92 12.44 18.39
CA GLU A 349 -1.85 11.41 19.45
C GLU A 349 -0.42 11.22 19.97
N ILE A 350 0.57 11.21 19.08
CA ILE A 350 1.99 11.14 19.46
C ILE A 350 2.38 12.34 20.32
N ARG A 351 1.94 13.55 19.98
CA ARG A 351 2.19 14.73 20.83
C ARG A 351 1.62 14.57 22.24
N ALA A 352 0.40 14.04 22.34
CA ALA A 352 -0.21 13.79 23.65
C ALA A 352 0.58 12.75 24.45
N LEU A 353 1.00 11.65 23.80
CA LEU A 353 1.83 10.60 24.39
C LEU A 353 3.18 11.14 24.90
N LEU A 354 3.87 11.96 24.10
CA LEU A 354 5.17 12.52 24.46
C LEU A 354 5.07 13.61 25.53
N GLY A 355 3.98 14.37 25.54
CA GLY A 355 3.70 15.39 26.55
C GLY A 355 3.28 14.82 27.91
N SER A 356 2.58 13.68 27.95
CA SER A 356 2.21 13.01 29.20
C SER A 356 3.37 12.29 29.90
N SER A 357 4.54 12.21 29.26
CA SER A 357 5.74 11.55 29.80
C SER A 357 6.87 12.52 30.17
N GLN A 358 6.59 13.83 30.31
CA GLN A 358 7.47 14.73 31.07
C GLN A 358 7.17 14.58 32.58
N PRO A 359 8.19 14.42 33.45
CA PRO A 359 7.96 14.44 34.89
C PRO A 359 7.42 15.82 35.30
N LEU A 360 6.39 15.82 36.15
CA LEU A 360 5.93 17.02 36.85
C LEU A 360 7.11 17.62 37.60
N VAL A 361 7.65 18.74 37.11
CA VAL A 361 8.60 19.54 37.87
C VAL A 361 7.83 20.06 39.09
N PRO A 362 8.23 19.73 40.34
CA PRO A 362 7.57 20.30 41.51
C PRO A 362 7.74 21.82 41.44
N ALA A 363 6.64 22.55 41.59
CA ALA A 363 6.70 23.99 41.73
C ALA A 363 7.65 24.33 42.89
N ALA A 364 8.69 25.10 42.60
CA ALA A 364 9.56 25.64 43.64
C ALA A 364 8.70 26.48 44.60
N VAL A 365 8.82 26.16 45.89
CA VAL A 365 8.11 26.80 47.01
C VAL A 365 8.60 28.22 47.20
#